data_AF-A0A382CD00-F1
#
_entry.id   AF-A0A382CD00-F1
#
_cell.length_a   1.000
_cell.length_b   1.000
_cell.length_c   1.000
_cell.angle_alpha   90.00
_cell.angle_beta   90.00
_cell.angle_gamma   90.00
#
_symmetry.space_group_name_H-M   'P 1'
#
loop_
_entity.id
_entity.type
_entity.pdbx_description
1 polymer ?
#
loop_
_entity_poly.entity_id
_entity_poly.type
_entity_poly.pdbx_seq_one_letter_code
_entity_poly.pdbx_strand_id
1 'polypeptide(L)'
;GPFYVNYPMDMFFSDHGPVLKDENKAYALRYVGMSDIDQATAWYRLNKSTNLEEWKNALRMQEIASLNLLYADKEDNIFFVHNIKSPIRNPAYDWSKIIPGDDSSLIWDEFYSFDDIPQILNPNSGYLFSANQNPFFVSSKEDNLDSKNYSATMGLQKRTTNRAHRLFELLDNDLSISYKEMDKYKHDNKYSYNSRQYKFLERIFNHDYTSNKEFFDAQNFLKDWDLSTDKNNLHAAFGVCILSPEWLAEIKRKPQPDPIEIFENCVQEFHSNFNGLEIKWSEVNFLERGSKLVPVQGGPDVLRAIYALKNEDGILKAVAGDGLYIYVLWDEKKIQKSESIHQFGSATIDPTSIHYDDQMLMYSSEKLKNTFFNFQDLISNTETIFLNE
;
A
#
# COMPACT_ATOMS: atom_id res chain seq x y z
N GLY A 1 -5.56 43.07 -2.13
CA GLY A 1 -4.78 42.83 -0.89
C GLY A 1 -5.52 41.78 -0.09
N PRO A 2 -4.88 40.89 0.68
CA PRO A 2 -5.65 39.89 1.39
C PRO A 2 -6.32 40.61 2.56
N PHE A 3 -7.63 40.87 2.41
CA PHE A 3 -8.49 41.18 3.52
C PHE A 3 -8.62 39.90 4.33
N TYR A 4 -8.16 39.92 5.58
CA TYR A 4 -8.40 38.83 6.51
C TYR A 4 -9.68 39.14 7.28
N VAL A 5 -10.67 38.27 7.15
CA VAL A 5 -11.86 38.29 8.01
C VAL A 5 -11.56 37.38 9.19
N ASN A 6 -11.47 37.95 10.39
CA ASN A 6 -11.38 37.17 11.62
C ASN A 6 -12.78 36.73 12.03
N TYR A 7 -13.02 35.42 11.99
CA TYR A 7 -14.26 34.82 12.51
C TYR A 7 -13.94 34.17 13.86
N PRO A 8 -14.49 34.64 14.99
CA PRO A 8 -14.29 34.00 16.27
C PRO A 8 -14.92 32.59 16.24
N MET A 9 -14.13 31.59 16.60
CA MET A 9 -14.61 30.22 16.79
C MET A 9 -14.36 29.80 18.23
N ASP A 10 -15.41 29.36 18.91
CA ASP A 10 -15.27 28.75 20.22
C ASP A 10 -14.58 27.39 20.08
N MET A 11 -13.55 27.16 20.88
CA MET A 11 -12.88 25.87 21.00
C MET A 11 -13.19 25.26 22.37
N PHE A 12 -13.73 24.06 22.37
CA PHE A 12 -14.10 23.34 23.59
C PHE A 12 -13.10 22.23 23.89
N PHE A 13 -12.81 22.01 25.17
CA PHE A 13 -11.88 21.00 25.65
C PHE A 13 -12.46 20.29 26.87
N SER A 14 -12.11 19.01 27.03
CA SER A 14 -12.32 18.23 28.24
C SER A 14 -11.01 17.51 28.61
N ASP A 15 -10.99 16.80 29.73
CA ASP A 15 -9.83 15.99 30.13
C ASP A 15 -9.49 14.88 29.10
N HIS A 16 -10.48 14.46 28.30
CA HIS A 16 -10.25 13.52 27.19
C HIS A 16 -9.51 14.18 26.01
N GLY A 17 -9.76 15.47 25.73
CA GLY A 17 -9.13 16.20 24.62
C GLY A 17 -10.05 17.26 23.99
N PRO A 18 -9.74 17.72 22.76
CA PRO A 18 -10.59 18.66 22.01
C PRO A 18 -12.00 18.11 21.80
N VAL A 19 -13.00 18.99 21.88
CA VAL A 19 -14.42 18.62 21.82
C VAL A 19 -15.07 19.16 20.55
N LEU A 20 -15.64 18.26 19.76
CA LEU A 20 -16.56 18.56 18.67
C LEU A 20 -17.97 18.60 19.24
N LYS A 21 -18.63 19.76 19.17
CA LYS A 21 -19.95 19.98 19.77
C LYS A 21 -20.94 20.50 18.73
N ASP A 22 -22.14 19.91 18.73
CA ASP A 22 -23.33 20.49 18.11
C ASP A 22 -24.37 20.87 19.20
N GLU A 23 -25.57 21.28 18.81
CA GLU A 23 -26.62 21.72 19.75
C GLU A 23 -27.05 20.62 20.73
N ASN A 24 -26.90 19.34 20.36
CA ASN A 24 -27.45 18.20 21.06
C ASN A 24 -26.40 17.25 21.63
N LYS A 25 -25.16 17.29 21.13
CA LYS A 25 -24.10 16.32 21.44
C LYS A 25 -22.73 16.98 21.51
N ALA A 26 -21.88 16.39 22.34
CA ALA A 26 -20.47 16.70 22.42
C ALA A 26 -19.67 15.40 22.32
N TYR A 27 -18.62 15.42 21.51
CA TYR A 27 -17.69 14.31 21.31
C TYR A 27 -16.28 14.80 21.65
N ALA A 28 -15.65 14.20 22.66
CA ALA A 28 -14.26 14.47 22.98
C ALA A 28 -13.35 13.51 22.20
N LEU A 29 -12.32 14.05 21.57
CA LEU A 29 -11.33 13.27 20.82
C LEU A 29 -10.06 13.09 21.65
N ARG A 30 -9.76 11.85 22.04
CA ARG A 30 -8.46 11.47 22.57
C ARG A 30 -7.68 10.67 21.53
N TYR A 31 -6.53 11.18 21.10
CA TYR A 31 -5.75 10.56 20.03
C TYR A 31 -4.28 10.43 20.41
N VAL A 32 -3.65 9.37 19.87
CA VAL A 32 -2.23 9.10 20.08
C VAL A 32 -1.41 10.20 19.42
N GLY A 33 -0.42 10.71 20.13
CA GLY A 33 0.44 11.79 19.64
C GLY A 33 0.00 13.20 20.00
N MET A 34 -1.05 13.37 20.81
CA MET A 34 -1.52 14.70 21.24
C MET A 34 -0.46 15.50 22.02
N SER A 35 0.54 14.81 22.61
CA SER A 35 1.66 15.42 23.34
C SER A 35 3.02 15.18 22.66
N ASP A 36 3.04 14.59 21.47
CA ASP A 36 4.28 14.19 20.78
C ASP A 36 4.82 15.39 19.99
N ILE A 37 6.07 15.76 20.25
CA ILE A 37 6.74 16.92 19.61
C ILE A 37 8.03 16.53 18.88
N ASP A 38 8.52 15.31 19.05
CA ASP A 38 9.85 14.87 18.62
C ASP A 38 9.82 13.97 17.37
N GLN A 39 8.71 14.00 16.63
CA GLN A 39 8.55 13.20 15.40
C GLN A 39 9.67 13.44 14.37
N ALA A 40 10.07 14.71 14.18
CA ALA A 40 11.17 15.06 13.28
C ALA A 40 12.50 14.48 13.76
N THR A 41 12.76 14.53 15.07
CA THR A 41 13.95 13.95 15.71
C THR A 41 13.98 12.44 15.54
N ALA A 42 12.85 11.76 15.73
CA ALA A 42 12.74 10.31 15.57
C ALA A 42 13.00 9.89 14.12
N TRP A 43 12.38 10.56 13.14
CA TRP A 43 12.66 10.30 11.72
C TRP A 43 14.11 10.54 11.35
N TYR A 44 14.72 11.62 11.85
CA TYR A 44 16.14 11.89 11.62
C TYR A 44 17.02 10.78 12.18
N ARG A 45 16.83 10.37 13.44
CA ARG A 45 17.59 9.29 14.09
C ARG A 45 17.41 7.96 13.38
N LEU A 46 16.19 7.63 12.98
CA LEU A 46 15.88 6.40 12.23
C LEU A 46 16.64 6.35 10.89
N ASN A 47 16.67 7.45 10.14
CA ASN A 47 17.36 7.52 8.84
C ASN A 47 18.89 7.66 8.96
N LYS A 48 19.41 8.01 10.14
CA LYS A 48 20.85 8.15 10.41
C LYS A 48 21.44 6.98 11.20
N SER A 49 20.64 5.98 11.55
CA SER A 49 21.11 4.78 12.24
C SER A 49 22.16 4.05 11.41
N THR A 50 23.24 3.62 12.05
CA THR A 50 24.34 2.90 11.40
C THR A 50 24.28 1.40 11.62
N ASN A 51 23.36 0.93 12.47
CA ASN A 51 23.13 -0.47 12.82
C ASN A 51 21.69 -0.66 13.33
N LEU A 52 21.26 -1.93 13.44
CA LEU A 52 19.92 -2.30 13.86
C LEU A 52 19.57 -1.79 15.27
N GLU A 53 20.51 -1.77 16.21
CA GLU A 53 20.22 -1.35 17.58
C GLU A 53 19.97 0.16 17.67
N GLU A 54 20.74 0.99 16.96
CA GLU A 54 20.45 2.42 16.81
C GLU A 54 19.08 2.66 16.16
N TRP A 55 18.74 1.86 15.15
CA TRP A 55 17.44 1.93 14.46
C TRP A 55 16.29 1.59 15.40
N LYS A 56 16.40 0.51 16.19
CA LYS A 56 15.43 0.16 17.24
C LYS A 56 15.34 1.23 18.33
N ASN A 57 16.45 1.82 18.75
CA ASN A 57 16.46 2.90 19.73
C ASN A 57 15.74 4.17 19.25
N ALA A 58 15.82 4.48 17.95
CA ALA A 58 15.01 5.56 17.37
C ALA A 58 13.50 5.26 17.45
N LEU A 59 13.08 4.00 17.25
CA LEU A 59 11.69 3.59 17.40
C LEU A 59 11.22 3.50 18.85
N ARG A 60 12.11 3.19 19.80
CA ARG A 60 11.82 3.24 21.25
C ARG A 60 11.43 4.63 21.74
N MET A 61 11.73 5.68 20.98
CA MET A 61 11.20 7.03 21.27
C MET A 61 9.68 7.09 21.17
N GLN A 62 9.06 6.19 20.38
CA GLN A 62 7.60 6.14 20.15
C GLN A 62 6.99 7.48 19.72
N GLU A 63 7.71 8.24 18.90
CA GLU A 63 7.22 9.48 18.29
C GLU A 63 6.58 9.23 16.91
N ILE A 64 6.84 8.07 16.30
CA ILE A 64 6.21 7.64 15.05
C ILE A 64 5.01 6.76 15.42
N ALA A 65 3.81 7.33 15.39
CA ALA A 65 2.63 6.72 15.99
C ALA A 65 2.22 5.37 15.38
N SER A 66 2.28 5.20 14.05
CA SER A 66 1.94 3.91 13.44
C SER A 66 2.44 3.75 12.01
N LEU A 67 3.28 2.73 11.77
CA LEU A 67 3.75 2.28 10.45
C LEU A 67 4.19 0.81 10.52
N ASN A 68 4.03 0.05 9.43
CA ASN A 68 4.84 -1.15 9.25
C ASN A 68 6.24 -0.72 8.80
N LEU A 69 7.28 -1.23 9.44
CA LEU A 69 8.66 -0.95 9.06
C LEU A 69 9.42 -2.24 8.84
N LEU A 70 10.21 -2.26 7.77
CA LEU A 70 11.20 -3.27 7.48
C LEU A 70 12.58 -2.63 7.56
N TYR A 71 13.53 -3.37 8.08
CA TYR A 71 14.94 -3.04 8.12
C TYR A 71 15.73 -4.16 7.44
N ALA A 72 16.77 -3.78 6.71
CA ALA A 72 17.77 -4.68 6.16
C ALA A 72 19.15 -4.00 6.22
N ASP A 73 20.21 -4.76 6.51
CA ASP A 73 21.58 -4.25 6.49
C ASP A 73 22.57 -5.21 5.81
N LYS A 74 23.81 -4.73 5.69
CA LYS A 74 24.94 -5.47 5.09
C LYS A 74 25.50 -6.60 5.97
N GLU A 75 24.97 -6.74 7.19
CA GLU A 75 25.33 -7.79 8.14
C GLU A 75 24.28 -8.92 8.13
N ASP A 76 23.46 -8.97 7.08
CA ASP A 76 22.37 -9.92 6.84
C ASP A 76 21.25 -9.88 7.89
N ASN A 77 21.11 -8.76 8.62
CA ASN A 77 19.95 -8.58 9.48
C ASN A 77 18.75 -8.15 8.66
N ILE A 78 17.63 -8.85 8.83
CA ILE A 78 16.30 -8.41 8.41
C ILE A 78 15.38 -8.33 9.62
N PHE A 79 14.64 -7.24 9.72
CA PHE A 79 13.75 -7.00 10.85
C PHE A 79 12.43 -6.39 10.41
N PHE A 80 11.34 -6.93 10.95
CA PHE A 80 10.00 -6.42 10.80
C PHE A 80 9.51 -5.90 12.14
N VAL A 81 8.84 -4.74 12.12
CA VAL A 81 8.04 -4.27 13.24
C VAL A 81 6.73 -3.68 12.75
N HIS A 82 5.64 -4.11 13.36
CA HIS A 82 4.35 -3.42 13.27
C HIS A 82 4.38 -2.25 14.25
N ASN A 83 5.15 -1.20 13.90
CA ASN A 83 5.36 -0.06 14.78
C ASN A 83 4.02 0.63 15.08
N ILE A 84 3.67 0.68 16.35
CA ILE A 84 2.45 1.30 16.84
C ILE A 84 2.68 1.83 18.26
N LYS A 85 2.28 3.07 18.51
CA LYS A 85 2.14 3.63 19.86
C LYS A 85 0.72 3.36 20.34
N SER A 86 0.47 2.16 20.86
CA SER A 86 -0.86 1.78 21.33
C SER A 86 -1.01 2.05 22.82
N PRO A 87 -2.06 2.77 23.26
CA PRO A 87 -2.34 2.94 24.66
C PRO A 87 -2.84 1.64 25.30
N ILE A 88 -2.56 1.49 26.59
CA ILE A 88 -3.14 0.44 27.42
C ILE A 88 -4.59 0.84 27.73
N ARG A 89 -5.52 -0.06 27.43
CA ARG A 89 -6.95 0.24 27.37
C ARG A 89 -7.76 -0.83 28.09
N ASN A 90 -8.82 -0.41 28.77
CA ASN A 90 -9.77 -1.31 29.41
C ASN A 90 -10.46 -2.23 28.37
N PRO A 91 -10.31 -3.56 28.47
CA PRO A 91 -10.88 -4.51 27.50
C PRO A 91 -12.40 -4.65 27.59
N ALA A 92 -13.05 -4.08 28.61
CA ALA A 92 -14.52 -4.09 28.72
C ALA A 92 -15.22 -3.22 27.66
N TYR A 93 -14.48 -2.36 26.95
CA TYR A 93 -15.03 -1.44 25.95
C TYR A 93 -14.59 -1.81 24.54
N ASP A 94 -15.50 -1.60 23.58
CA ASP A 94 -15.15 -1.59 22.15
C ASP A 94 -14.64 -0.20 21.76
N TRP A 95 -13.32 -0.06 21.74
CA TRP A 95 -12.63 1.20 21.40
C TRP A 95 -12.78 1.63 19.93
N SER A 96 -13.49 0.85 19.10
CA SER A 96 -13.89 1.26 17.75
C SER A 96 -15.20 2.06 17.72
N LYS A 97 -15.88 2.20 18.88
CA LYS A 97 -17.17 2.88 19.03
C LYS A 97 -17.04 4.17 19.83
N ILE A 98 -18.13 4.91 19.87
CA ILE A 98 -18.32 5.97 20.86
C ILE A 98 -18.47 5.30 22.23
N ILE A 99 -17.61 5.69 23.17
CA ILE A 99 -17.59 5.20 24.55
C ILE A 99 -18.00 6.33 25.52
N PRO A 100 -18.30 6.03 26.80
CA PRO A 100 -18.63 7.06 27.78
C PRO A 100 -17.56 8.14 27.89
N GLY A 101 -17.97 9.40 27.87
CA GLY A 101 -17.08 10.57 28.01
C GLY A 101 -17.13 11.22 29.40
N ASP A 102 -17.87 10.61 30.32
CA ASP A 102 -18.06 11.00 31.72
C ASP A 102 -17.33 10.06 32.70
N ASP A 103 -16.49 9.16 32.18
CA ASP A 103 -15.71 8.20 32.95
C ASP A 103 -14.21 8.50 32.83
N SER A 104 -13.65 9.12 33.88
CA SER A 104 -12.22 9.44 33.96
C SER A 104 -11.29 8.22 33.88
N SER A 105 -11.77 7.01 34.19
CA SER A 105 -10.95 5.79 34.07
C SER A 105 -10.65 5.39 32.62
N LEU A 106 -11.33 6.02 31.65
CA LEU A 106 -11.11 5.82 30.22
C LEU A 106 -10.09 6.79 29.62
N ILE A 107 -9.55 7.71 30.43
CA ILE A 107 -8.46 8.61 30.04
C ILE A 107 -7.14 7.86 30.17
N TRP A 108 -6.72 7.20 29.09
CA TRP A 108 -5.45 6.49 29.02
C TRP A 108 -4.26 7.44 28.90
N ASP A 109 -3.17 7.20 29.60
CA ASP A 109 -1.89 7.92 29.48
C ASP A 109 -0.67 6.98 29.43
N GLU A 110 -0.90 5.68 29.64
CA GLU A 110 0.09 4.62 29.48
C GLU A 110 0.02 3.95 28.11
N PHE A 111 1.16 3.47 27.62
CA PHE A 111 1.31 2.82 26.32
C PHE A 111 2.09 1.51 26.46
N TYR A 112 1.81 0.58 25.56
CA TYR A 112 2.70 -0.58 25.36
C TYR A 112 4.08 -0.08 24.95
N SER A 113 5.14 -0.68 25.49
CA SER A 113 6.49 -0.33 25.10
C SER A 113 6.78 -0.81 23.67
N PHE A 114 7.85 -0.29 23.08
CA PHE A 114 8.32 -0.78 21.78
C PHE A 114 8.58 -2.29 21.82
N ASP A 115 9.11 -2.86 22.91
CA ASP A 115 9.43 -4.28 22.97
C ASP A 115 8.17 -5.18 23.15
N ASP A 116 6.99 -4.59 23.42
CA ASP A 116 5.71 -5.32 23.58
C ASP A 116 4.92 -5.47 22.27
N ILE A 117 5.31 -4.76 21.19
CA ILE A 117 4.58 -4.76 19.91
C ILE A 117 5.10 -5.85 18.96
N PRO A 118 4.33 -6.25 17.91
CA PRO A 118 4.74 -7.32 17.00
C PRO A 118 6.06 -7.03 16.26
N GLN A 119 7.04 -7.91 16.45
CA GLN A 119 8.38 -7.82 15.88
C GLN A 119 8.92 -9.19 15.47
N ILE A 120 9.69 -9.24 14.38
CA ILE A 120 10.41 -10.44 13.94
C ILE A 120 11.82 -10.02 13.51
N LEU A 121 12.83 -10.69 14.06
CA LEU A 121 14.24 -10.53 13.69
C LEU A 121 14.76 -11.83 13.09
N ASN A 122 15.35 -11.76 11.90
CA ASN A 122 16.05 -12.86 11.23
C ASN A 122 15.28 -14.20 11.28
N PRO A 123 14.07 -14.26 10.70
CA PRO A 123 13.28 -15.50 10.65
C PRO A 123 14.02 -16.61 9.89
N ASN A 124 13.74 -17.87 10.21
CA ASN A 124 14.44 -19.01 9.59
C ASN A 124 14.17 -19.14 8.09
N SER A 125 13.01 -18.68 7.63
CA SER A 125 12.65 -18.61 6.22
C SER A 125 13.49 -17.63 5.39
N GLY A 126 14.25 -16.73 6.03
CA GLY A 126 15.15 -15.81 5.33
C GLY A 126 14.46 -14.68 4.59
N TYR A 127 13.15 -14.46 4.78
CA TYR A 127 12.43 -13.35 4.17
C TYR A 127 11.42 -12.70 5.11
N LEU A 128 11.18 -11.41 4.88
CA LEU A 128 10.12 -10.62 5.49
C LEU A 128 9.48 -9.75 4.42
N PHE A 129 8.16 -9.52 4.53
CA PHE A 129 7.44 -8.64 3.60
C PHE A 129 6.39 -7.78 4.32
N SER A 130 6.06 -6.64 3.70
CA SER A 130 4.95 -5.79 4.13
C SER A 130 4.20 -5.18 2.95
N ALA A 131 2.90 -5.45 2.89
CA ALA A 131 1.96 -4.99 1.88
C ALA A 131 0.58 -4.67 2.49
N ASN A 132 0.57 -3.96 3.63
CA ASN A 132 -0.62 -3.50 4.36
C ASN A 132 -1.52 -4.60 4.94
N GLN A 133 -0.94 -5.75 5.24
CA GLN A 133 -1.56 -6.90 5.87
C GLN A 133 -1.49 -6.86 7.39
N ASN A 134 -2.15 -7.83 8.03
CA ASN A 134 -2.08 -8.07 9.47
C ASN A 134 -0.65 -8.43 9.89
N PRO A 135 -0.21 -8.07 11.11
CA PRO A 135 1.19 -8.23 11.51
C PRO A 135 1.61 -9.69 11.75
N PHE A 136 0.69 -10.65 11.61
CA PHE A 136 0.89 -12.09 11.81
C PHE A 136 1.03 -12.85 10.49
N PHE A 137 1.17 -12.12 9.38
CA PHE A 137 1.38 -12.68 8.05
C PHE A 137 2.42 -11.86 7.29
N VAL A 138 3.68 -12.00 7.69
CA VAL A 138 4.82 -11.19 7.22
C VAL A 138 6.00 -12.04 6.77
N SER A 139 5.97 -13.34 7.04
CA SER A 139 7.02 -14.33 6.75
C SER A 139 6.39 -15.72 6.53
N SER A 140 7.18 -16.79 6.60
CA SER A 140 6.69 -18.17 6.55
C SER A 140 5.74 -18.47 7.71
N LYS A 141 4.93 -19.53 7.56
CA LYS A 141 3.97 -19.93 8.59
C LYS A 141 4.63 -20.18 9.95
N GLU A 142 5.79 -20.82 9.97
CA GLU A 142 6.48 -21.22 11.21
C GLU A 142 7.22 -20.05 11.88
N ASP A 143 7.57 -19.01 11.12
CA ASP A 143 8.22 -17.81 11.66
C ASP A 143 7.22 -16.70 12.07
N ASN A 144 5.97 -16.76 11.60
CA ASN A 144 4.96 -15.77 11.93
C ASN A 144 4.56 -15.81 13.42
N LEU A 145 4.32 -14.63 13.98
CA LEU A 145 3.90 -14.44 15.37
C LEU A 145 2.47 -14.97 15.63
N ASP A 146 2.22 -15.51 16.82
CA ASP A 146 0.85 -15.85 17.25
C ASP A 146 0.12 -14.60 17.77
N SER A 147 -0.97 -14.26 17.09
CA SER A 147 -1.88 -13.17 17.48
C SER A 147 -2.38 -13.23 18.92
N LYS A 148 -2.46 -14.42 19.54
CA LYS A 148 -2.91 -14.60 20.93
C LYS A 148 -1.96 -14.01 21.96
N ASN A 149 -0.71 -13.74 21.58
CA ASN A 149 0.29 -13.14 22.46
C ASN A 149 0.12 -11.61 22.58
N TYR A 150 -0.81 -11.01 21.84
CA TYR A 150 -1.02 -9.58 21.79
C TYR A 150 -2.43 -9.22 22.25
N SER A 151 -2.55 -8.10 22.97
CA SER A 151 -3.85 -7.66 23.48
C SER A 151 -4.79 -7.26 22.33
N ALA A 152 -6.03 -7.71 22.42
CA ALA A 152 -7.08 -7.32 21.48
C ALA A 152 -7.35 -5.79 21.48
N THR A 153 -6.99 -5.08 22.56
CA THR A 153 -7.17 -3.62 22.67
C THR A 153 -6.06 -2.82 22.01
N MET A 154 -4.99 -3.47 21.51
CA MET A 154 -3.94 -2.80 20.73
C MET A 154 -4.46 -2.23 19.41
N GLY A 155 -5.56 -2.76 18.87
CA GLY A 155 -6.14 -2.29 17.61
C GLY A 155 -5.33 -2.68 16.37
N LEU A 156 -4.60 -3.80 16.44
CA LEU A 156 -3.79 -4.32 15.34
C LEU A 156 -4.64 -4.59 14.08
N GLN A 157 -4.05 -4.36 12.91
CA GLN A 157 -4.67 -4.63 11.62
C GLN A 157 -5.05 -6.11 11.50
N LYS A 158 -6.26 -6.40 11.02
CA LYS A 158 -6.76 -7.77 10.82
C LYS A 158 -6.83 -8.18 9.34
N ARG A 159 -6.78 -7.22 8.42
CA ARG A 159 -6.93 -7.48 6.98
C ARG A 159 -5.68 -8.12 6.38
N THR A 160 -5.85 -8.90 5.32
CA THR A 160 -4.76 -9.32 4.43
C THR A 160 -5.10 -8.88 3.01
N THR A 161 -4.15 -8.27 2.33
CA THR A 161 -4.32 -7.76 0.96
C THR A 161 -3.99 -8.84 -0.07
N ASN A 162 -4.45 -8.66 -1.31
CA ASN A 162 -4.03 -9.55 -2.39
C ASN A 162 -2.50 -9.52 -2.57
N ARG A 163 -1.88 -8.33 -2.48
CA ARG A 163 -0.42 -8.17 -2.52
C ARG A 163 0.31 -9.03 -1.50
N ALA A 164 -0.19 -9.10 -0.26
CA ALA A 164 0.42 -9.92 0.77
C ALA A 164 0.31 -11.42 0.47
N HIS A 165 -0.83 -11.89 -0.04
CA HIS A 165 -0.96 -13.27 -0.50
C HIS A 165 0.01 -13.59 -1.64
N ARG A 166 0.11 -12.68 -2.63
CA ARG A 166 1.06 -12.83 -3.74
C ARG A 166 2.52 -12.85 -3.28
N LEU A 167 2.91 -11.96 -2.37
CA LEU A 167 4.26 -11.96 -1.78
C LEU A 167 4.57 -13.27 -1.08
N PHE A 168 3.66 -13.77 -0.24
CA PHE A 168 3.82 -15.07 0.40
C PHE A 168 3.96 -16.19 -0.63
N GLU A 169 3.10 -16.26 -1.64
CA GLU A 169 3.14 -17.28 -2.69
C GLU A 169 4.43 -17.26 -3.53
N LEU A 170 5.03 -16.08 -3.71
CA LEU A 170 6.29 -15.91 -4.47
C LEU A 170 7.52 -16.18 -3.60
N LEU A 171 7.56 -15.67 -2.37
CA LEU A 171 8.73 -15.74 -1.49
C LEU A 171 8.83 -17.07 -0.74
N ASP A 172 7.71 -17.64 -0.29
CA ASP A 172 7.73 -18.88 0.52
C ASP A 172 8.11 -20.11 -0.31
N ASN A 173 7.90 -20.06 -1.63
CA ASN A 173 8.23 -21.13 -2.57
C ASN A 173 9.63 -21.01 -3.18
N ASP A 174 10.36 -19.93 -2.91
CA ASP A 174 11.69 -19.66 -3.47
C ASP A 174 12.72 -19.43 -2.36
N LEU A 175 13.57 -20.43 -2.14
CA LEU A 175 14.61 -20.41 -1.11
C LEU A 175 15.90 -19.72 -1.56
N SER A 176 15.98 -19.23 -2.80
CA SER A 176 17.21 -18.70 -3.39
C SER A 176 16.93 -17.57 -4.37
N ILE A 177 16.28 -16.52 -3.89
CA ILE A 177 15.82 -15.39 -4.71
C ILE A 177 17.01 -14.63 -5.30
N SER A 178 17.16 -14.66 -6.62
CA SER A 178 18.12 -13.83 -7.34
C SER A 178 17.63 -12.40 -7.53
N TYR A 179 18.54 -11.49 -7.90
CA TYR A 179 18.20 -10.12 -8.26
C TYR A 179 17.13 -10.04 -9.37
N LYS A 180 17.25 -10.93 -10.38
CA LYS A 180 16.31 -10.99 -11.50
C LYS A 180 14.92 -11.47 -11.05
N GLU A 181 14.87 -12.39 -10.10
CA GLU A 181 13.61 -12.87 -9.52
C GLU A 181 12.96 -11.80 -8.65
N MET A 182 13.74 -11.09 -7.83
CA MET A 182 13.23 -9.96 -7.06
C MET A 182 12.57 -8.90 -7.96
N ASP A 183 13.22 -8.54 -9.07
CA ASP A 183 12.66 -7.61 -10.06
C ASP A 183 11.35 -8.15 -10.66
N LYS A 184 11.32 -9.42 -11.06
CA LYS A 184 10.11 -10.09 -11.54
C LYS A 184 8.99 -10.09 -10.49
N TYR A 185 9.31 -10.31 -9.21
CA TYR A 185 8.33 -10.41 -8.13
C TYR A 185 7.73 -9.04 -7.78
N LYS A 186 8.53 -7.97 -7.77
CA LYS A 186 8.01 -6.60 -7.58
C LYS A 186 7.00 -6.22 -8.68
N HIS A 187 7.22 -6.73 -9.88
CA HIS A 187 6.41 -6.47 -11.06
C HIS A 187 5.27 -7.49 -11.25
N ASP A 188 5.09 -8.44 -10.33
CA ASP A 188 3.94 -9.35 -10.34
C ASP A 188 2.63 -8.56 -10.32
N ASN A 189 1.71 -8.95 -11.19
CA ASN A 189 0.51 -8.19 -11.48
C ASN A 189 -0.74 -9.07 -11.40
N LYS A 190 -0.68 -10.12 -10.55
CA LYS A 190 -1.69 -11.16 -10.44
C LYS A 190 -2.58 -11.01 -9.20
N TYR A 191 -3.80 -11.52 -9.30
CA TYR A 191 -4.65 -11.81 -8.16
C TYR A 191 -4.43 -13.25 -7.67
N SER A 192 -4.31 -13.41 -6.35
CA SER A 192 -4.19 -14.69 -5.66
C SER A 192 -5.57 -15.35 -5.52
N TYR A 193 -5.60 -16.67 -5.63
CA TYR A 193 -6.78 -17.49 -5.30
C TYR A 193 -7.22 -17.36 -3.83
N ASN A 194 -6.31 -16.96 -2.93
CA ASN A 194 -6.61 -16.75 -1.51
C ASN A 194 -7.18 -15.35 -1.22
N SER A 195 -7.17 -14.45 -2.20
CA SER A 195 -7.56 -13.07 -2.03
C SER A 195 -9.08 -12.89 -1.86
N ARG A 196 -9.46 -11.76 -1.28
CA ARG A 196 -10.87 -11.34 -1.18
C ARG A 196 -11.48 -11.14 -2.58
N GLN A 197 -10.68 -10.65 -3.51
CA GLN A 197 -11.04 -10.45 -4.92
C GLN A 197 -11.42 -11.76 -5.59
N TYR A 198 -10.63 -12.82 -5.41
CA TYR A 198 -10.98 -14.12 -5.99
C TYR A 198 -12.28 -14.68 -5.40
N LYS A 199 -12.48 -14.56 -4.08
CA LYS A 199 -13.75 -14.93 -3.42
C LYS A 199 -14.95 -14.15 -3.95
N PHE A 200 -14.76 -12.91 -4.41
CA PHE A 200 -15.80 -12.14 -5.09
C PHE A 200 -16.13 -12.73 -6.46
N LEU A 201 -15.12 -13.11 -7.24
CA LEU A 201 -15.29 -13.78 -8.53
C LEU A 201 -15.96 -15.16 -8.40
N GLU A 202 -15.65 -15.92 -7.34
CA GLU A 202 -16.29 -17.23 -7.09
C GLU A 202 -17.82 -17.12 -6.98
N ARG A 203 -18.35 -16.01 -6.45
CA ARG A 203 -19.80 -15.78 -6.40
C ARG A 203 -20.41 -15.64 -7.79
N ILE A 204 -19.66 -15.06 -8.73
CA ILE A 204 -20.06 -14.93 -10.14
C ILE A 204 -19.95 -16.29 -10.83
N PHE A 205 -18.85 -17.02 -10.62
CA PHE A 205 -18.60 -18.32 -11.26
C PHE A 205 -19.63 -19.39 -10.90
N ASN A 206 -20.19 -19.31 -9.69
CA ASN A 206 -21.20 -20.22 -9.16
C ASN A 206 -22.65 -19.77 -9.45
N HIS A 207 -22.86 -18.61 -10.08
CA HIS A 207 -24.19 -18.15 -10.48
C HIS A 207 -24.65 -18.85 -11.77
N ASP A 208 -25.94 -19.18 -11.86
CA ASP A 208 -26.52 -19.85 -13.03
C ASP A 208 -27.00 -18.83 -14.07
N TYR A 209 -26.17 -18.62 -15.10
CA TYR A 209 -26.53 -17.82 -16.27
C TYR A 209 -27.01 -18.66 -17.47
N THR A 210 -27.27 -19.96 -17.32
CA THR A 210 -27.57 -20.85 -18.46
C THR A 210 -28.79 -20.42 -19.29
N SER A 211 -29.70 -19.64 -18.70
CA SER A 211 -30.88 -19.08 -19.37
C SER A 211 -30.61 -17.79 -20.16
N ASN A 212 -29.46 -17.12 -19.95
CA ASN A 212 -29.05 -15.92 -20.66
C ASN A 212 -27.69 -16.15 -21.36
N LYS A 213 -27.73 -16.34 -22.68
CA LYS A 213 -26.54 -16.66 -23.48
C LYS A 213 -25.43 -15.60 -23.37
N GLU A 214 -25.77 -14.32 -23.33
CA GLU A 214 -24.79 -13.23 -23.24
C GLU A 214 -24.00 -13.31 -21.93
N PHE A 215 -24.71 -13.40 -20.80
CA PHE A 215 -24.06 -13.52 -19.48
C PHE A 215 -23.36 -14.87 -19.28
N PHE A 216 -23.88 -15.95 -19.87
CA PHE A 216 -23.21 -17.25 -19.85
C PHE A 216 -21.86 -17.21 -20.60
N ASP A 217 -21.85 -16.64 -21.81
CA ASP A 217 -20.63 -16.51 -22.61
C ASP A 217 -19.62 -15.58 -21.90
N ALA A 218 -20.08 -14.48 -21.30
CA ALA A 218 -19.24 -13.59 -20.50
C ALA A 218 -18.68 -14.23 -19.23
N GLN A 219 -19.46 -15.11 -18.57
CA GLN A 219 -19.00 -15.84 -17.38
C GLN A 219 -17.89 -16.83 -17.77
N ASN A 220 -18.02 -17.51 -18.90
CA ASN A 220 -16.98 -18.41 -19.41
C ASN A 220 -15.72 -17.63 -19.79
N PHE A 221 -15.86 -16.49 -20.47
CA PHE A 221 -14.75 -15.58 -20.75
C PHE A 221 -14.01 -15.17 -19.46
N LEU A 222 -14.74 -14.79 -18.41
CA LEU A 222 -14.12 -14.44 -17.13
C LEU A 222 -13.38 -15.63 -16.47
N LYS A 223 -13.90 -16.85 -16.62
CA LYS A 223 -13.28 -18.09 -16.08
C LYS A 223 -11.95 -18.42 -16.77
N ASP A 224 -11.77 -18.00 -18.02
CA ASP A 224 -10.54 -18.18 -18.78
C ASP A 224 -9.44 -17.15 -18.40
N TRP A 225 -9.77 -16.14 -17.60
CA TRP A 225 -8.79 -15.17 -17.12
C TRP A 225 -7.76 -15.80 -16.18
N ASP A 226 -6.47 -15.63 -16.50
CA ASP A 226 -5.35 -16.10 -15.68
C ASP A 226 -5.03 -15.22 -14.45
N LEU A 227 -5.97 -14.33 -14.10
CA LEU A 227 -5.91 -13.38 -13.00
C LEU A 227 -4.77 -12.34 -13.10
N SER A 228 -4.11 -12.23 -14.25
CA SER A 228 -3.03 -11.26 -14.45
C SER A 228 -3.48 -9.99 -15.16
N THR A 229 -2.70 -8.93 -15.02
CA THR A 229 -2.95 -7.61 -15.65
C THR A 229 -1.77 -7.20 -16.53
N ASP A 230 -1.21 -8.15 -17.29
CA ASP A 230 -0.14 -7.88 -18.26
C ASP A 230 -0.67 -7.14 -19.50
N LYS A 231 0.23 -6.46 -20.23
CA LYS A 231 -0.14 -5.55 -21.33
C LYS A 231 -1.01 -6.21 -22.41
N ASN A 232 -0.79 -7.48 -22.71
CA ASN A 232 -1.45 -8.17 -23.81
C ASN A 232 -2.64 -9.03 -23.36
N ASN A 233 -2.95 -9.03 -22.06
CA ASN A 233 -4.06 -9.79 -21.51
C ASN A 233 -5.39 -9.25 -22.03
N LEU A 234 -6.15 -10.10 -22.71
CA LEU A 234 -7.46 -9.75 -23.29
C LEU A 234 -8.61 -9.83 -22.27
N HIS A 235 -8.39 -10.50 -21.14
CA HIS A 235 -9.40 -10.69 -20.10
C HIS A 235 -9.26 -9.68 -18.95
N ALA A 236 -8.05 -9.15 -18.75
CA ALA A 236 -7.71 -8.29 -17.63
C ALA A 236 -8.62 -7.06 -17.51
N ALA A 237 -8.96 -6.42 -18.64
CA ALA A 237 -9.83 -5.26 -18.63
C ALA A 237 -11.20 -5.58 -18.02
N PHE A 238 -11.82 -6.67 -18.49
CA PHE A 238 -13.12 -7.12 -18.00
C PHE A 238 -13.05 -7.60 -16.54
N GLY A 239 -12.03 -8.39 -16.19
CA GLY A 239 -11.80 -8.84 -14.81
C GLY A 239 -11.60 -7.67 -13.83
N VAL A 240 -10.82 -6.65 -14.22
CA VAL A 240 -10.57 -5.46 -13.39
C VAL A 240 -11.80 -4.56 -13.31
N CYS A 241 -12.64 -4.48 -14.34
CA CYS A 241 -13.95 -3.80 -14.24
C CYS A 241 -14.76 -4.36 -13.07
N ILE A 242 -14.77 -5.68 -12.92
CA ILE A 242 -15.54 -6.38 -11.89
C ILE A 242 -14.89 -6.22 -10.50
N LEU A 243 -13.55 -6.29 -10.41
CA LEU A 243 -12.83 -6.21 -9.13
C LEU A 243 -12.66 -4.78 -8.60
N SER A 244 -12.72 -3.75 -9.45
CA SER A 244 -12.49 -2.37 -9.02
C SER A 244 -13.54 -1.86 -8.02
N PRO A 245 -14.86 -2.07 -8.20
CA PRO A 245 -15.88 -1.71 -7.21
C PRO A 245 -15.68 -2.42 -5.86
N GLU A 246 -15.27 -3.69 -5.90
CA GLU A 246 -14.97 -4.53 -4.75
C GLU A 246 -13.79 -3.96 -3.92
N TRP A 247 -12.73 -3.55 -4.62
CA TRP A 247 -11.57 -2.87 -4.03
C TRP A 247 -11.95 -1.49 -3.47
N LEU A 248 -12.70 -0.69 -4.23
CA LEU A 248 -13.15 0.63 -3.82
C LEU A 248 -14.02 0.59 -2.55
N ALA A 249 -14.84 -0.44 -2.40
CA ALA A 249 -15.63 -0.65 -1.19
C ALA A 249 -14.74 -0.92 0.03
N GLU A 250 -13.69 -1.73 -0.11
CA GLU A 250 -12.76 -2.01 0.99
C GLU A 250 -12.00 -0.78 1.46
N ILE A 251 -11.40 -0.02 0.54
CA ILE A 251 -10.61 1.15 0.94
C ILE A 251 -11.48 2.24 1.57
N LYS A 252 -12.76 2.32 1.16
CA LYS A 252 -13.76 3.23 1.73
C LYS A 252 -14.44 2.67 2.97
N ARG A 253 -14.08 1.46 3.43
CA ARG A 253 -14.71 0.74 4.55
C ARG A 253 -16.23 0.64 4.41
N LYS A 254 -16.69 0.39 3.19
CA LYS A 254 -18.10 0.18 2.85
C LYS A 254 -18.41 -1.31 2.69
N PRO A 255 -19.68 -1.72 2.81
CA PRO A 255 -20.10 -3.06 2.44
C PRO A 255 -19.67 -3.41 1.01
N GLN A 256 -19.30 -4.67 0.79
CA GLN A 256 -18.99 -5.18 -0.54
C GLN A 256 -20.24 -5.05 -1.44
N PRO A 257 -20.10 -4.61 -2.70
CA PRO A 257 -21.23 -4.56 -3.65
C PRO A 257 -21.72 -5.97 -3.99
N ASP A 258 -22.87 -6.07 -4.67
CA ASP A 258 -23.35 -7.35 -5.20
C ASP A 258 -22.51 -7.77 -6.42
N PRO A 259 -21.79 -8.90 -6.38
CA PRO A 259 -20.99 -9.38 -7.51
C PRO A 259 -21.80 -9.66 -8.78
N ILE A 260 -23.07 -10.07 -8.66
CA ILE A 260 -23.91 -10.39 -9.82
C ILE A 260 -24.27 -9.10 -10.55
N GLU A 261 -24.75 -8.08 -9.82
CA GLU A 261 -25.05 -6.77 -10.38
C GLU A 261 -23.81 -6.12 -11.02
N ILE A 262 -22.65 -6.17 -10.34
CA ILE A 262 -21.40 -5.62 -10.87
C ILE A 262 -20.98 -6.33 -12.16
N PHE A 263 -21.09 -7.67 -12.20
CA PHE A 263 -20.77 -8.45 -13.38
C PHE A 263 -21.66 -8.08 -14.57
N GLU A 264 -22.98 -8.09 -14.39
CA GLU A 264 -23.94 -7.77 -15.46
C GLU A 264 -23.74 -6.34 -15.99
N ASN A 265 -23.49 -5.38 -15.10
CA ASN A 265 -23.17 -4.00 -15.48
C ASN A 265 -21.87 -3.91 -16.29
N CYS A 266 -20.82 -4.63 -15.90
CA CYS A 266 -19.57 -4.67 -16.66
C CYS A 266 -19.75 -5.32 -18.04
N VAL A 267 -20.59 -6.35 -18.19
CA VAL A 267 -20.89 -6.95 -19.50
C VAL A 267 -21.51 -5.91 -20.43
N GLN A 268 -22.53 -5.21 -19.96
CA GLN A 268 -23.21 -4.17 -20.74
C GLN A 268 -22.26 -3.02 -21.12
N GLU A 269 -21.44 -2.57 -20.17
CA GLU A 269 -20.46 -1.51 -20.39
C GLU A 269 -19.44 -1.90 -21.46
N PHE A 270 -18.91 -3.12 -21.42
CA PHE A 270 -17.92 -3.59 -22.39
C PHE A 270 -18.52 -3.72 -23.80
N HIS A 271 -19.74 -4.21 -23.92
CA HIS A 271 -20.43 -4.23 -25.20
C HIS A 271 -20.70 -2.82 -25.75
N SER A 272 -21.03 -1.85 -24.89
CA SER A 272 -21.21 -0.44 -25.27
C SER A 272 -19.90 0.22 -25.72
N ASN A 273 -18.82 0.05 -24.95
CA ASN A 273 -17.59 0.83 -25.13
C ASN A 273 -16.59 0.17 -26.10
N PHE A 274 -16.57 -1.17 -26.16
CA PHE A 274 -15.57 -1.94 -26.90
C PHE A 274 -16.15 -2.89 -27.93
N ASN A 275 -17.49 -2.96 -28.06
CA ASN A 275 -18.19 -3.89 -28.97
C ASN A 275 -17.83 -5.37 -28.69
N GLY A 276 -17.51 -5.70 -27.43
CA GLY A 276 -17.10 -7.03 -27.00
C GLY A 276 -16.37 -6.99 -25.65
N LEU A 277 -15.98 -8.17 -25.15
CA LEU A 277 -15.25 -8.30 -23.88
C LEU A 277 -13.72 -8.27 -24.05
N GLU A 278 -13.25 -8.55 -25.27
CA GLU A 278 -11.83 -8.66 -25.61
C GLU A 278 -11.23 -7.29 -25.92
N ILE A 279 -10.38 -6.80 -25.02
CA ILE A 279 -9.54 -5.62 -25.25
C ILE A 279 -8.22 -5.80 -24.51
N LYS A 280 -7.09 -5.44 -25.15
CA LYS A 280 -5.80 -5.59 -24.48
C LYS A 280 -5.74 -4.63 -23.31
N TRP A 281 -5.17 -5.06 -22.19
CA TRP A 281 -4.95 -4.18 -21.05
C TRP A 281 -4.18 -2.89 -21.41
N SER A 282 -3.22 -2.98 -22.33
CA SER A 282 -2.47 -1.82 -22.84
C SER A 282 -3.29 -0.82 -23.67
N GLU A 283 -4.51 -1.17 -24.08
CA GLU A 283 -5.40 -0.28 -24.83
C GLU A 283 -6.34 0.51 -23.91
N VAL A 284 -6.44 0.13 -22.63
CA VAL A 284 -7.34 0.77 -21.66
C VAL A 284 -6.64 1.36 -20.46
N ASN A 285 -5.49 0.84 -20.01
CA ASN A 285 -4.84 1.29 -18.77
C ASN A 285 -3.57 2.11 -19.02
N PHE A 286 -3.63 3.39 -18.67
CA PHE A 286 -2.59 4.36 -18.99
C PHE A 286 -2.08 5.12 -17.78
N LEU A 287 -0.80 5.47 -17.84
CA LEU A 287 -0.17 6.50 -17.05
C LEU A 287 -0.15 7.80 -17.89
N GLU A 288 -0.75 8.86 -17.35
CA GLU A 288 -0.76 10.19 -17.98
C GLU A 288 0.07 11.17 -17.15
N ARG A 289 1.00 11.86 -17.81
CA ARG A 289 1.74 12.97 -17.21
C ARG A 289 2.40 13.82 -18.27
N GLY A 290 2.38 15.14 -18.07
CA GLY A 290 2.90 16.09 -19.05
C GLY A 290 2.12 15.96 -20.35
N SER A 291 2.81 15.83 -21.47
CA SER A 291 2.20 15.54 -22.77
C SER A 291 2.17 14.04 -23.11
N LYS A 292 2.55 13.16 -22.18
CA LYS A 292 2.71 11.73 -22.41
C LYS A 292 1.52 10.95 -21.86
N LEU A 293 1.05 10.00 -22.66
CA LEU A 293 0.10 8.96 -22.29
C LEU A 293 0.74 7.61 -22.63
N VAL A 294 1.06 6.82 -21.61
CA VAL A 294 1.86 5.59 -21.76
C VAL A 294 1.07 4.40 -21.20
N PRO A 295 0.91 3.30 -21.97
CA PRO A 295 0.22 2.12 -21.45
C PRO A 295 1.00 1.50 -20.29
N VAL A 296 0.30 1.00 -19.28
CA VAL A 296 0.92 0.45 -18.07
C VAL A 296 0.22 -0.83 -17.63
N GLN A 297 1.00 -1.83 -17.23
CA GLN A 297 0.51 -3.08 -16.63
C GLN A 297 0.42 -2.95 -15.11
N GLY A 298 -0.28 -3.89 -14.47
CA GLY A 298 -0.67 -3.75 -13.08
C GLY A 298 -2.13 -3.33 -12.93
N GLY A 299 -2.61 -3.30 -11.70
CA GLY A 299 -4.02 -3.07 -11.39
C GLY A 299 -4.26 -2.82 -9.91
N PRO A 300 -5.52 -2.70 -9.47
CA PRO A 300 -5.84 -2.45 -8.08
C PRO A 300 -5.45 -3.66 -7.21
N ASP A 301 -4.66 -3.39 -6.16
CA ASP A 301 -4.24 -4.36 -5.13
C ASP A 301 -3.42 -5.57 -5.64
N VAL A 302 -2.80 -5.49 -6.82
CA VAL A 302 -1.70 -6.40 -7.23
C VAL A 302 -0.34 -5.78 -6.87
N LEU A 303 0.76 -6.55 -6.93
CA LEU A 303 2.08 -6.06 -6.46
C LEU A 303 2.60 -4.88 -7.29
N ARG A 304 2.40 -4.94 -8.60
CA ARG A 304 2.47 -3.77 -9.49
C ARG A 304 1.19 -2.95 -9.37
N ALA A 305 1.06 -2.22 -8.26
CA ALA A 305 -0.16 -1.50 -7.93
C ALA A 305 -0.38 -0.35 -8.91
N ILE A 306 -1.53 -0.34 -9.60
CA ILE A 306 -2.02 0.76 -10.42
C ILE A 306 -3.48 1.00 -10.06
N TYR A 307 -3.77 2.16 -9.49
CA TYR A 307 -5.13 2.60 -9.18
C TYR A 307 -5.52 3.67 -10.19
N ALA A 308 -6.44 3.32 -11.07
CA ALA A 308 -6.87 4.19 -12.15
C ALA A 308 -8.33 4.62 -11.99
N LEU A 309 -8.61 5.85 -12.40
CA LEU A 309 -9.98 6.33 -12.56
C LEU A 309 -10.44 6.01 -13.98
N LYS A 310 -11.67 5.50 -14.07
CA LYS A 310 -12.34 5.17 -15.33
C LYS A 310 -13.10 6.38 -15.86
N ASN A 311 -12.93 6.70 -17.14
CA ASN A 311 -13.77 7.68 -17.84
C ASN A 311 -14.99 7.00 -18.50
N GLU A 312 -15.84 7.78 -19.17
CA GLU A 312 -17.05 7.28 -19.82
C GLU A 312 -16.75 6.26 -20.94
N ASP A 313 -15.62 6.39 -21.63
CA ASP A 313 -15.18 5.50 -22.71
C ASP A 313 -14.52 4.19 -22.20
N GLY A 314 -14.48 3.97 -20.88
CA GLY A 314 -13.82 2.81 -20.27
C GLY A 314 -12.29 2.89 -20.22
N ILE A 315 -11.70 4.02 -20.60
CA ILE A 315 -10.26 4.28 -20.47
C ILE A 315 -9.92 4.61 -19.02
N LEU A 316 -8.86 3.96 -18.53
CA LEU A 316 -8.34 4.03 -17.18
C LEU A 316 -7.08 4.90 -17.15
N LYS A 317 -7.09 5.93 -16.30
CA LYS A 317 -5.94 6.78 -16.05
C LYS A 317 -5.45 6.63 -14.61
N ALA A 318 -4.21 6.19 -14.44
CA ALA A 318 -3.58 5.99 -13.14
C ALA A 318 -3.52 7.30 -12.33
N VAL A 319 -4.04 7.26 -11.10
CA VAL A 319 -4.03 8.38 -10.14
C VAL A 319 -3.30 8.05 -8.83
N ALA A 320 -3.06 6.78 -8.58
CA ALA A 320 -2.26 6.28 -7.45
C ALA A 320 -1.71 4.89 -7.80
N GLY A 321 -0.84 4.34 -6.96
CA GLY A 321 -0.27 3.01 -7.16
C GLY A 321 1.16 2.95 -6.65
N ASP A 322 2.02 2.26 -7.39
CA ASP A 322 3.46 2.39 -7.25
C ASP A 322 3.85 3.87 -7.17
N GLY A 323 4.82 4.18 -6.31
CA GLY A 323 5.49 5.47 -6.24
C GLY A 323 6.96 5.32 -6.55
N LEU A 324 7.79 6.02 -5.79
CA LEU A 324 9.21 5.70 -5.71
C LEU A 324 9.38 4.29 -5.13
N TYR A 325 10.04 3.40 -5.86
CA TYR A 325 10.63 2.20 -5.29
C TYR A 325 12.12 2.12 -5.61
N ILE A 326 12.84 1.52 -4.68
CA ILE A 326 14.29 1.44 -4.66
C ILE A 326 14.67 0.00 -4.37
N TYR A 327 15.55 -0.55 -5.19
CA TYR A 327 16.28 -1.77 -4.89
C TYR A 327 17.58 -1.40 -4.20
N VAL A 328 17.87 -2.12 -3.12
CA VAL A 328 19.11 -2.02 -2.37
C VAL A 328 19.60 -3.44 -2.15
N LEU A 329 20.86 -3.68 -2.47
CA LEU A 329 21.48 -4.99 -2.36
C LEU A 329 22.93 -4.83 -1.93
N TRP A 330 23.41 -5.81 -1.16
CA TRP A 330 24.80 -5.94 -0.76
C TRP A 330 25.35 -7.24 -1.33
N ASP A 331 26.52 -7.19 -1.94
CA ASP A 331 27.22 -8.39 -2.40
C ASP A 331 27.97 -9.09 -1.25
N GLU A 332 28.62 -10.22 -1.53
CA GLU A 332 29.44 -10.96 -0.54
C GLU A 332 30.56 -10.12 0.08
N LYS A 333 30.98 -9.03 -0.57
CA LYS A 333 31.98 -8.08 -0.07
C LYS A 333 31.34 -6.91 0.68
N LYS A 334 30.02 -6.96 0.92
CA LYS A 334 29.21 -5.93 1.56
C LYS A 334 29.20 -4.60 0.80
N ILE A 335 29.47 -4.64 -0.52
CA ILE A 335 29.39 -3.48 -1.38
C ILE A 335 27.93 -3.28 -1.77
N GLN A 336 27.41 -2.09 -1.46
CA GLN A 336 26.05 -1.73 -1.79
C GLN A 336 25.92 -1.38 -3.27
N LYS A 337 24.86 -1.86 -3.92
CA LYS A 337 24.33 -1.29 -5.16
C LYS A 337 22.87 -0.93 -4.96
N SER A 338 22.44 0.14 -5.62
CA SER A 338 21.07 0.62 -5.56
C SER A 338 20.58 1.08 -6.93
N GLU A 339 19.31 0.79 -7.19
CA GLU A 339 18.58 1.21 -8.39
C GLU A 339 17.21 1.72 -7.96
N SER A 340 16.66 2.71 -8.65
CA SER A 340 15.35 3.28 -8.33
C SER A 340 14.57 3.64 -9.58
N ILE A 341 13.29 3.90 -9.40
CA ILE A 341 12.47 4.56 -10.42
C ILE A 341 11.34 5.32 -9.73
N HIS A 342 10.97 6.46 -10.32
CA HIS A 342 9.74 7.18 -9.95
C HIS A 342 9.01 7.58 -11.22
N GLN A 343 7.81 7.05 -11.42
CA GLN A 343 6.96 7.30 -12.57
C GLN A 343 6.58 8.79 -12.78
N PHE A 344 6.81 9.64 -11.78
CA PHE A 344 6.49 11.07 -11.79
C PHE A 344 7.73 11.97 -11.88
N GLY A 345 8.88 11.41 -12.23
CA GLY A 345 10.13 12.16 -12.33
C GLY A 345 10.65 12.62 -10.96
N SER A 346 11.72 13.43 -10.94
CA SER A 346 12.28 14.00 -9.71
C SER A 346 11.81 15.44 -9.46
N ALA A 347 11.33 16.15 -10.48
CA ALA A 347 10.74 17.48 -10.35
C ALA A 347 9.21 17.39 -10.29
N THR A 348 8.68 16.72 -9.26
CA THR A 348 7.29 16.21 -9.27
C THR A 348 6.21 17.30 -9.32
N ILE A 349 6.53 18.53 -8.93
CA ILE A 349 5.62 19.69 -8.87
C ILE A 349 5.87 20.74 -9.95
N ASP A 350 6.95 20.63 -10.73
CA ASP A 350 7.31 21.59 -11.78
C ASP A 350 7.11 20.99 -13.17
N PRO A 351 5.99 21.28 -13.84
CA PRO A 351 5.69 20.75 -15.17
C PRO A 351 6.60 21.29 -16.28
N THR A 352 7.41 22.32 -16.00
CA THR A 352 8.34 22.90 -16.99
C THR A 352 9.72 22.23 -16.97
N SER A 353 10.01 21.47 -15.91
CA SER A 353 11.27 20.75 -15.77
C SER A 353 11.34 19.56 -16.73
N ILE A 354 12.51 19.34 -17.32
CA ILE A 354 12.79 18.12 -18.08
C ILE A 354 12.65 16.85 -17.22
N HIS A 355 12.79 16.98 -15.90
CA HIS A 355 12.65 15.89 -14.94
C HIS A 355 11.22 15.72 -14.39
N TYR A 356 10.23 16.31 -15.05
CA TYR A 356 8.82 16.13 -14.69
C TYR A 356 8.31 14.76 -15.14
N ASP A 357 8.60 14.32 -16.36
CA ASP A 357 8.01 13.12 -16.98
C ASP A 357 9.04 12.23 -17.70
N ASP A 358 10.34 12.45 -17.47
CA ASP A 358 11.46 11.76 -18.11
C ASP A 358 11.56 10.27 -17.77
N GLN A 359 11.03 9.85 -16.63
CA GLN A 359 11.08 8.46 -16.15
C GLN A 359 9.88 7.60 -16.55
N MET A 360 8.82 8.17 -17.15
CA MET A 360 7.57 7.44 -17.44
C MET A 360 7.74 6.20 -18.31
N LEU A 361 8.49 6.31 -19.41
CA LEU A 361 8.71 5.20 -20.34
C LEU A 361 9.54 4.09 -19.68
N MET A 362 10.56 4.48 -18.92
CA MET A 362 11.40 3.54 -18.16
C MET A 362 10.56 2.75 -17.15
N TYR A 363 9.69 3.44 -16.39
CA TYR A 363 8.75 2.83 -15.46
C TYR A 363 7.75 1.89 -16.16
N SER A 364 7.10 2.32 -17.25
CA SER A 364 6.16 1.46 -18.00
C SER A 364 6.84 0.20 -18.55
N SER A 365 8.13 0.30 -18.90
CA SER A 365 8.96 -0.81 -19.37
C SER A 365 9.62 -1.64 -18.25
N GLU A 366 9.28 -1.40 -16.97
CA GLU A 366 9.83 -2.15 -15.82
C GLU A 366 11.36 -2.04 -15.72
N LYS A 367 11.89 -0.87 -16.08
CA LYS A 367 13.31 -0.57 -15.96
C LYS A 367 13.55 0.35 -14.79
N LEU A 368 14.71 0.17 -14.16
CA LEU A 368 15.20 1.04 -13.11
C LEU A 368 16.42 1.81 -13.61
N LYS A 369 16.74 2.90 -12.91
CA LYS A 369 17.99 3.65 -13.08
C LYS A 369 18.87 3.47 -11.86
N ASN A 370 20.19 3.54 -12.05
CA ASN A 370 21.12 3.53 -10.93
C ASN A 370 20.88 4.72 -9.99
N THR A 371 21.09 4.48 -8.69
CA THR A 371 21.18 5.52 -7.66
C THR A 371 22.61 5.54 -7.12
N PHE A 372 23.33 6.62 -7.42
CA PHE A 372 24.75 6.73 -7.13
C PHE A 372 24.98 7.12 -5.66
N PHE A 373 25.13 6.10 -4.80
CA PHE A 373 25.50 6.28 -3.39
C PHE A 373 27.00 6.50 -3.19
N ASN A 374 27.84 5.89 -4.04
CA ASN A 374 29.28 6.11 -4.01
C ASN A 374 29.60 7.52 -4.54
N PHE A 375 30.45 8.26 -3.82
CA PHE A 375 30.79 9.63 -4.18
C PHE A 375 31.47 9.77 -5.55
N GLN A 376 32.30 8.82 -5.97
CA GLN A 376 32.94 8.84 -7.29
C GLN A 376 31.94 8.61 -8.41
N ASP A 377 31.01 7.68 -8.23
CA ASP A 377 29.92 7.45 -9.19
C ASP A 377 29.01 8.67 -9.26
N LEU A 378 28.71 9.30 -8.11
CA LEU A 378 27.92 10.52 -8.06
C LEU A 378 28.59 11.65 -8.87
N ILE A 379 29.88 11.92 -8.65
CA ILE A 379 30.63 12.93 -9.41
C ILE A 379 30.60 12.63 -10.91
N SER A 380 30.86 11.37 -11.29
CA SER A 380 30.94 10.96 -12.70
C SER A 380 29.61 11.09 -13.45
N ASN A 381 28.49 11.15 -12.71
CA ASN A 381 27.15 11.25 -13.26
C ASN A 381 26.44 12.56 -12.85
N THR A 382 27.19 13.56 -12.36
CA THR A 382 26.63 14.87 -11.99
C THR A 382 26.51 15.77 -13.22
N GLU A 383 25.29 16.22 -13.53
CA GLU A 383 25.05 17.15 -14.65
C GLU A 383 25.20 18.62 -14.24
N THR A 384 24.83 18.98 -13.01
CA THR A 384 24.84 20.37 -12.54
C THR A 384 25.29 20.44 -11.08
N ILE A 385 26.16 21.41 -10.77
CA ILE A 385 26.63 21.70 -9.40
C ILE A 385 26.18 23.10 -9.04
N PHE A 386 25.42 23.23 -7.96
CA PHE A 386 25.06 24.53 -7.38
C PHE A 386 26.13 24.91 -6.35
N LEU A 387 26.95 25.90 -6.68
CA LEU A 387 27.90 26.47 -5.74
C LEU A 387 27.15 27.55 -4.94
N ASN A 388 27.23 27.48 -3.61
CA ASN A 388 26.83 28.62 -2.78
C ASN A 388 27.88 29.72 -3.00
N GLU A 389 27.46 30.85 -3.55
CA GLU A 389 28.24 32.09 -3.53
C GLU A 389 28.32 32.69 -2.11
#